data_AF-A0A1L9WIP0-F1
#
_entry.id   AF-A0A1L9WIP0-F1
#
_cell.length_a   1.000
_cell.length_b   1.000
_cell.length_c   1.000
_cell.angle_alpha   90.00
_cell.angle_beta   90.00
_cell.angle_gamma   90.00
#
_symmetry.space_group_name_H-M   'P 1'
#
loop_
_entity.id
_entity.type
_entity.pdbx_description
1 polymer ?
#
loop_
_entity_poly.entity_id
_entity_poly.type
_entity_poly.pdbx_seq_one_letter_code
_entity_poly.pdbx_strand_id
1 'polypeptide(L)'
;MAIRLNSVFLIHLLVTLLSILSFILSLLAWTRTQTLSLPLPHSLPILTTLLTPYTLATLTATTLLKRTASPKSTLIIPILNTLHTVLTSILLTLTLTYLNNTTGISSCTLDQTWQEYFHARDAATIRTIQDRLQCCGLRSVRDRAWPFKDRDHGDDALRFGFFG
;
A
#
# COMPACT_ATOMS: atom_id res chain seq x y z
N MET A 1 16.19 -18.77 -34.29
CA MET A 1 14.76 -18.52 -34.62
C MET A 1 14.43 -17.12 -34.10
N ALA A 2 14.48 -16.11 -34.98
CA ALA A 2 14.24 -14.72 -34.57
C ALA A 2 12.75 -14.55 -34.29
N ILE A 3 12.38 -14.45 -33.01
CA ILE A 3 11.01 -14.15 -32.60
C ILE A 3 10.75 -12.73 -33.10
N ARG A 4 9.98 -12.58 -34.19
CA ARG A 4 9.43 -11.29 -34.60
C ARG A 4 8.40 -10.89 -33.57
N LEU A 5 8.87 -10.30 -32.49
CA LEU A 5 8.06 -9.84 -31.39
C LEU A 5 7.30 -8.61 -31.88
N ASN A 6 6.03 -8.79 -32.22
CA ASN A 6 5.18 -7.71 -32.69
C ASN A 6 5.10 -6.66 -31.57
N SER A 7 5.31 -5.38 -31.89
CA SER A 7 5.35 -4.30 -30.88
C SER A 7 4.11 -4.31 -29.96
N VAL A 8 2.94 -4.65 -30.52
CA VAL A 8 1.68 -4.84 -29.78
C VAL A 8 1.77 -5.94 -28.71
N PHE A 9 2.42 -7.05 -29.02
CA PHE A 9 2.61 -8.18 -28.10
C PHE A 9 3.55 -7.81 -26.95
N LEU A 10 4.62 -7.06 -27.24
CA LEU A 10 5.54 -6.56 -26.22
C LEU A 10 4.85 -5.55 -25.28
N ILE A 11 4.00 -4.67 -25.83
CA ILE A 11 3.19 -3.74 -25.02
C ILE A 11 2.22 -4.50 -24.11
N HIS A 12 1.52 -5.52 -24.63
CA HIS A 12 0.61 -6.33 -23.82
C HIS A 12 1.35 -7.07 -22.70
N LEU A 13 2.50 -7.67 -22.99
CA LEU A 13 3.31 -8.38 -22.01
C LEU A 13 3.84 -7.44 -20.91
N LEU A 14 4.24 -6.23 -21.28
CA LEU A 14 4.68 -5.21 -20.32
C LEU A 14 3.53 -4.77 -19.40
N VAL A 15 2.35 -4.52 -19.97
CA VAL A 15 1.16 -4.08 -19.19
C VAL A 15 0.71 -5.17 -18.23
N THR A 16 0.71 -6.44 -18.65
CA THR A 16 0.32 -7.55 -17.76
C THR A 16 1.33 -7.72 -16.63
N LEU A 17 2.64 -7.62 -16.92
CA LEU A 17 3.68 -7.70 -15.90
C LEU A 17 3.55 -6.58 -14.85
N LEU A 18 3.38 -5.33 -15.30
CA LEU A 18 3.18 -4.17 -14.42
C LEU A 18 1.91 -4.31 -13.57
N SER A 19 0.85 -4.88 -14.14
CA SER A 19 -0.41 -5.13 -13.44
C SER A 19 -0.24 -6.17 -12.31
N ILE A 20 0.45 -7.27 -12.61
CA ILE A 20 0.74 -8.31 -11.61
C ILE A 20 1.60 -7.74 -10.48
N LEU A 21 2.64 -6.97 -10.81
CA LEU A 21 3.50 -6.33 -9.81
C LEU A 21 2.69 -5.39 -8.91
N SER A 22 1.83 -4.56 -9.49
CA SER A 22 0.99 -3.61 -8.74
C SER A 22 0.01 -4.32 -7.80
N PHE A 23 -0.53 -5.47 -8.23
CA PHE A 23 -1.41 -6.30 -7.40
C PHE A 23 -0.67 -6.92 -6.22
N ILE A 24 0.52 -7.48 -6.44
CA ILE A 24 1.37 -8.03 -5.38
C ILE A 24 1.72 -6.94 -4.35
N LEU A 25 2.12 -5.76 -4.80
CA LEU A 25 2.43 -4.63 -3.91
C LEU A 25 1.20 -4.18 -3.11
N SER A 26 0.01 -4.18 -3.71
CA SER A 26 -1.23 -3.82 -3.01
C SER A 26 -1.59 -4.84 -1.93
N LEU A 27 -1.41 -6.14 -2.17
CA LEU A 27 -1.60 -7.19 -1.16
C LEU A 27 -0.58 -7.08 -0.02
N LEU A 28 0.68 -6.80 -0.34
CA LEU A 28 1.73 -6.57 0.66
C LEU A 28 1.45 -5.32 1.49
N ALA A 29 0.98 -4.23 0.87
CA ALA A 29 0.57 -3.02 1.56
C ALA A 29 -0.61 -3.31 2.49
N TRP A 30 -1.66 -3.98 2.01
CA TRP A 30 -2.83 -4.34 2.81
C TRP A 30 -2.47 -5.19 4.03
N THR A 31 -1.67 -6.24 3.82
CA THR A 31 -1.22 -7.11 4.90
C THR A 31 -0.38 -6.35 5.91
N ARG A 32 0.50 -5.45 5.47
CA ARG A 32 1.25 -4.59 6.40
C ARG A 32 0.36 -3.58 7.13
N THR A 33 -0.62 -2.97 6.49
CA THR A 33 -1.57 -2.06 7.16
C THR A 33 -2.35 -2.78 8.26
N GLN A 34 -2.84 -3.99 7.96
CA GLN A 34 -3.59 -4.81 8.93
C GLN A 34 -2.73 -5.34 10.08
N THR A 35 -1.46 -5.65 9.82
CA THR A 35 -0.59 -6.31 10.82
C THR A 35 0.28 -5.36 11.63
N LEU A 36 0.55 -4.16 11.12
CA LEU A 36 1.42 -3.18 11.77
C LEU A 36 0.68 -1.92 12.25
N SER A 37 -0.65 -1.82 12.06
CA SER A 37 -1.45 -0.62 12.36
C SER A 37 -0.81 0.67 11.83
N LEU A 38 -0.04 0.57 10.75
CA LEU A 38 0.63 1.74 10.19
C LEU A 38 -0.46 2.64 9.60
N PRO A 39 -0.48 3.94 9.93
CA PRO A 39 -1.39 4.91 9.35
C PRO A 39 -0.97 5.23 7.91
N LEU A 40 -1.00 4.21 7.04
CA LEU A 40 -1.00 4.42 5.61
C LEU A 40 -2.45 4.58 5.17
N PRO A 41 -2.77 5.66 4.42
CA PRO A 41 -4.13 5.90 3.99
C PRO A 41 -4.60 4.79 3.05
N HIS A 42 -5.73 4.18 3.42
CA HIS A 42 -6.37 3.08 2.67
C HIS A 42 -6.73 3.45 1.22
N SER A 43 -6.76 4.74 0.86
CA SER A 43 -7.14 5.21 -0.47
C SER A 43 -6.14 4.84 -1.57
N LEU A 44 -4.84 4.78 -1.27
CA LEU A 44 -3.80 4.41 -2.24
C LEU A 44 -3.94 2.97 -2.77
N PRO A 45 -3.94 1.92 -1.91
CA PRO A 45 -4.04 0.54 -2.39
C PRO A 45 -5.39 0.24 -3.03
N ILE A 46 -6.48 0.89 -2.57
CA ILE A 46 -7.80 0.71 -3.18
C ILE A 46 -7.81 1.25 -4.60
N LEU A 47 -7.26 2.46 -4.80
CA LEU A 47 -7.28 3.12 -6.09
C LEU A 47 -6.34 2.43 -7.11
N THR A 48 -5.19 1.93 -6.66
CA THR A 48 -4.30 1.12 -7.52
C THR A 48 -4.93 -0.23 -7.87
N THR A 49 -5.58 -0.90 -6.92
CA THR A 49 -6.26 -2.18 -7.17
C THR A 49 -7.43 -2.01 -8.13
N LEU A 50 -8.13 -0.88 -8.11
CA LEU A 50 -9.24 -0.60 -9.04
C LEU A 50 -8.74 -0.20 -10.44
N LEU A 51 -7.62 0.54 -10.51
CA LEU A 51 -7.05 0.97 -11.79
C LEU A 51 -6.52 -0.23 -12.59
N THR A 52 -5.91 -1.21 -11.91
CA THR A 52 -5.28 -2.38 -12.55
C THR A 52 -6.22 -3.23 -13.45
N PRO A 53 -7.41 -3.67 -13.01
CA PRO A 53 -8.36 -4.37 -13.87
C PRO A 53 -8.98 -3.42 -14.91
N TYR A 54 -9.14 -2.14 -14.58
CA TYR A 54 -9.66 -1.14 -15.51
C TYR A 54 -8.72 -0.93 -16.70
N THR A 55 -7.40 -0.87 -16.49
CA THR A 55 -6.40 -0.76 -17.56
C THR A 55 -6.45 -1.95 -18.51
N LEU A 56 -6.57 -3.17 -17.96
CA LEU A 56 -6.62 -4.40 -18.74
C LEU A 56 -7.93 -4.52 -19.52
N ALA A 57 -9.06 -4.17 -18.90
CA ALA A 57 -10.38 -4.16 -19.52
C ALA A 57 -10.47 -3.11 -20.64
N THR A 58 -9.94 -1.90 -20.43
CA THR A 58 -9.91 -0.86 -21.47
C THR A 58 -8.98 -1.22 -22.63
N LEU A 59 -7.82 -1.84 -22.37
CA LEU A 59 -6.92 -2.28 -23.44
C LEU A 59 -7.52 -3.41 -24.29
N THR A 60 -8.14 -4.40 -23.65
CA THR A 60 -8.84 -5.49 -24.36
C THR A 60 -10.09 -4.99 -25.09
N ALA A 61 -10.89 -4.13 -24.46
CA ALA A 61 -12.06 -3.53 -25.10
C ALA A 61 -11.65 -2.68 -26.30
N THR A 62 -10.67 -1.78 -26.18
CA THR A 62 -10.24 -0.91 -27.29
C THR A 62 -9.64 -1.70 -28.46
N THR A 63 -8.92 -2.80 -28.22
CA THR A 63 -8.40 -3.67 -29.29
C THR A 63 -9.50 -4.43 -30.00
N LEU A 64 -10.49 -4.95 -29.27
CA LEU A 64 -11.67 -5.61 -29.85
C LEU A 64 -12.55 -4.59 -30.61
N LEU A 65 -12.86 -3.45 -30.01
CA LEU A 65 -13.69 -2.39 -30.60
C LEU A 65 -13.06 -1.75 -31.84
N LYS A 66 -11.72 -1.66 -31.91
CA LYS A 66 -11.02 -1.23 -33.13
C LYS A 66 -11.10 -2.27 -34.24
N ARG A 67 -11.12 -3.57 -33.89
CA ARG A 67 -11.26 -4.67 -34.87
C ARG A 67 -12.68 -4.75 -35.45
N THR A 68 -13.70 -4.38 -34.69
CA THR A 68 -15.11 -4.48 -35.11
C THR A 68 -15.62 -3.27 -35.91
N ALA A 69 -14.79 -2.22 -36.12
CA ALA A 69 -15.11 -1.05 -36.96
C ALA A 69 -16.52 -0.45 -36.77
N SER A 70 -17.04 -0.45 -35.54
CA SER A 70 -18.40 0.06 -35.25
C SER A 70 -18.38 1.58 -35.07
N PRO A 71 -19.37 2.34 -35.58
CA PRO A 71 -19.46 3.79 -35.36
C PRO A 71 -19.60 4.20 -33.89
N LYS A 72 -20.03 3.29 -33.01
CA LYS A 72 -20.07 3.51 -31.55
C LYS A 72 -18.68 3.47 -30.91
N SER A 73 -17.73 2.76 -31.53
CA SER A 73 -16.34 2.61 -31.07
C SER A 73 -15.59 3.95 -31.03
N THR A 74 -15.81 4.79 -32.04
CA THR A 74 -15.21 6.13 -32.16
C THR A 74 -15.62 7.08 -31.04
N LEU A 75 -16.79 6.86 -30.41
CA LEU A 75 -17.24 7.66 -29.25
C LEU A 75 -16.83 7.04 -27.92
N ILE A 76 -16.84 5.70 -27.80
CA ILE A 76 -16.56 5.01 -26.53
C ILE A 76 -15.06 5.00 -26.17
N ILE A 77 -14.19 4.79 -27.16
CA ILE A 77 -12.73 4.74 -26.96
C ILE A 77 -12.17 6.02 -26.30
N PRO A 78 -12.46 7.24 -26.79
CA PRO A 78 -11.94 8.45 -26.15
C PRO A 78 -12.48 8.64 -24.74
N ILE A 79 -13.75 8.32 -24.46
CA ILE A 79 -14.33 8.44 -23.12
C ILE A 79 -13.58 7.54 -22.12
N LEU A 80 -13.36 6.28 -22.48
CA LEU A 80 -12.63 5.31 -21.64
C LEU A 80 -11.19 5.77 -21.37
N ASN A 81 -10.51 6.28 -22.39
CA ASN A 81 -9.15 6.82 -22.25
C ASN A 81 -9.10 8.07 -21.38
N THR A 82 -10.06 8.99 -21.54
CA THR A 82 -10.09 10.23 -20.76
C THR A 82 -10.31 9.93 -19.28
N LEU A 83 -11.26 9.03 -18.98
CA LEU A 83 -11.51 8.57 -17.62
C LEU A 83 -10.28 7.87 -17.02
N HIS A 84 -9.59 7.06 -17.82
CA HIS A 84 -8.34 6.44 -17.41
C HIS A 84 -7.30 7.50 -17.03
N THR A 85 -7.03 8.47 -17.92
CA THR A 85 -6.00 9.50 -17.69
C THR A 85 -6.29 10.33 -16.45
N VAL A 86 -7.55 10.69 -16.21
CA VAL A 86 -7.96 11.41 -15.00
C VAL A 86 -7.70 10.57 -13.75
N LEU A 87 -8.07 9.29 -13.76
CA LEU A 87 -7.87 8.42 -12.61
C LEU A 87 -6.38 8.19 -12.32
N THR A 88 -5.58 8.00 -13.37
CA THR A 88 -4.12 7.83 -13.26
C THR A 88 -3.43 9.12 -12.80
N SER A 89 -3.91 10.30 -13.21
CA SER A 89 -3.33 11.56 -12.74
C SER A 89 -3.62 11.78 -11.26
N ILE A 90 -4.83 11.51 -10.78
CA ILE A 90 -5.18 11.57 -9.36
C ILE A 90 -4.27 10.63 -8.56
N LEU A 91 -4.10 9.39 -9.02
CA LEU A 91 -3.19 8.42 -8.41
C LEU A 91 -1.76 8.93 -8.34
N LEU A 92 -1.26 9.49 -9.44
CA LEU A 92 0.09 10.04 -9.51
C LEU A 92 0.25 11.20 -8.53
N THR A 93 -0.69 12.15 -8.52
CA THR A 93 -0.68 13.29 -7.62
C THR A 93 -0.71 12.87 -6.15
N LEU A 94 -1.58 11.92 -5.79
CA LEU A 94 -1.63 11.38 -4.44
C LEU A 94 -0.29 10.72 -4.09
N THR A 95 0.23 9.86 -4.96
CA THR A 95 1.51 9.16 -4.72
C THR A 95 2.65 10.15 -4.52
N LEU A 96 2.78 11.18 -5.36
CA LEU A 96 3.78 12.23 -5.21
C LEU A 96 3.61 13.01 -3.90
N THR A 97 2.36 13.35 -3.54
CA THR A 97 2.05 14.05 -2.30
C THR A 97 2.48 13.22 -1.10
N TYR A 98 2.22 11.91 -1.10
CA TYR A 98 2.65 11.01 -0.03
C TYR A 98 4.16 10.85 0.00
N LEU A 99 4.82 10.63 -1.14
CA LEU A 99 6.28 10.52 -1.20
C LEU A 99 6.98 11.78 -0.67
N ASN A 100 6.40 12.96 -0.87
CA ASN A 100 6.94 14.22 -0.37
C ASN A 100 6.67 14.45 1.13
N ASN A 101 5.56 13.91 1.65
CA ASN A 101 5.09 14.13 3.02
C ASN A 101 5.51 13.02 4.00
N THR A 102 6.06 11.90 3.52
CA THR A 102 6.38 10.71 4.34
C THR A 102 7.50 10.92 5.35
N THR A 103 8.36 11.93 5.20
CA THR A 103 9.52 12.09 6.09
C THR A 103 9.18 12.68 7.47
N GLY A 104 8.06 13.41 7.61
CA GLY A 104 7.68 14.07 8.87
C GLY A 104 6.24 13.87 9.34
N ILE A 105 5.29 13.65 8.42
CA ILE A 105 3.88 13.45 8.82
C ILE A 105 3.65 12.01 9.31
N SER A 106 4.34 11.04 8.71
CA SER A 106 4.22 9.63 9.12
C SER A 106 4.73 9.37 10.53
N SER A 107 5.81 10.05 10.96
CA SER A 107 6.33 9.95 12.32
C SER A 107 5.38 10.58 13.32
N CYS A 108 4.77 11.74 13.00
CA CYS A 108 3.78 12.38 13.86
C CYS A 108 2.52 11.53 14.04
N THR A 109 1.98 10.97 12.96
CA THR A 109 0.80 10.08 13.06
C THR A 109 1.14 8.78 13.79
N LEU A 110 2.32 8.20 13.53
CA LEU A 110 2.78 7.02 14.26
C LEU A 110 2.93 7.29 15.77
N ASP A 111 3.53 8.43 16.14
CA ASP A 111 3.65 8.85 17.54
C ASP A 111 2.27 8.99 18.20
N GLN A 112 1.29 9.59 17.51
CA GLN A 112 -0.07 9.75 18.03
C GLN A 112 -0.78 8.40 18.22
N THR A 113 -0.78 7.55 17.20
CA THR A 113 -1.44 6.23 17.27
C THR A 113 -0.77 5.33 18.32
N TRP A 114 0.56 5.35 18.41
CA TRP A 114 1.28 4.63 19.46
C TRP A 114 0.97 5.17 20.86
N GLN A 115 0.86 6.50 20.99
CA GLN A 115 0.47 7.16 22.24
C GLN A 115 -0.93 6.74 22.69
N GLU A 116 -1.88 6.60 21.75
CA GLU A 116 -3.24 6.11 22.04
C GLU A 116 -3.23 4.68 22.57
N TYR A 117 -2.51 3.76 21.93
CA TYR A 117 -2.38 2.38 22.42
C TYR A 117 -1.73 2.31 23.81
N PHE A 118 -0.70 3.13 24.04
CA PHE A 118 -0.03 3.19 25.33
C PHE A 118 -0.94 3.76 26.43
N HIS A 119 -1.71 4.81 26.12
CA HIS A 119 -2.70 5.36 27.06
C HIS A 119 -3.84 4.40 27.36
N ALA A 120 -4.32 3.68 26.35
CA ALA A 120 -5.34 2.64 26.50
C ALA A 120 -4.83 1.39 27.23
N ARG A 121 -3.51 1.34 27.53
CA ARG A 121 -2.80 0.16 28.08
C ARG A 121 -3.11 -1.11 27.28
N ASP A 122 -3.15 -0.99 25.96
CA ASP A 122 -3.35 -2.13 25.07
C ASP A 122 -2.05 -2.95 24.95
N ALA A 123 -1.84 -3.79 25.95
CA ALA A 123 -0.71 -4.71 26.03
C ALA A 123 -0.65 -5.66 24.84
N ALA A 124 -1.80 -6.12 24.34
CA ALA A 124 -1.86 -7.12 23.29
C ALA A 124 -1.35 -6.54 21.97
N THR A 125 -1.82 -5.34 21.61
CA THR A 125 -1.39 -4.66 20.38
C THR A 125 0.08 -4.29 20.44
N ILE A 126 0.54 -3.64 21.52
CA ILE A 126 1.93 -3.20 21.66
C ILE A 126 2.89 -4.40 21.66
N ARG A 127 2.58 -5.46 22.42
CA ARG A 127 3.39 -6.68 22.44
C ARG A 127 3.45 -7.35 21.07
N THR A 128 2.32 -7.47 20.37
CA THR A 128 2.30 -8.08 19.02
C THR A 128 3.19 -7.31 18.05
N ILE A 129 3.16 -5.97 18.09
CA ILE A 129 4.00 -5.14 17.23
C ILE A 129 5.48 -5.31 17.60
N GLN A 130 5.82 -5.25 18.89
CA GLN A 130 7.17 -5.48 19.37
C GLN A 130 7.69 -6.86 18.94
N ASP A 131 6.92 -7.93 19.17
CA ASP A 131 7.29 -9.32 18.89
C ASP A 131 7.53 -9.55 17.39
N ARG A 132 6.69 -8.95 16.55
CA ARG A 132 6.84 -9.06 15.09
C ARG A 132 8.03 -8.26 14.54
N LEU A 133 8.31 -7.11 15.12
CA LEU A 133 9.40 -6.23 14.70
C LEU A 133 10.73 -6.55 15.40
N GLN A 134 10.72 -7.45 16.37
CA GLN A 134 11.89 -7.77 17.22
C GLN A 134 12.50 -6.49 17.83
N CYS A 135 11.63 -5.55 18.21
CA CYS A 135 11.99 -4.21 18.69
C CYS A 135 11.24 -3.88 19.99
N CYS A 136 11.81 -3.01 20.82
CA CYS A 136 11.19 -2.57 22.07
C CYS A 136 10.94 -1.05 22.06
N GLY A 137 9.69 -0.64 22.29
CA GLY A 137 9.31 0.76 22.43
C GLY A 137 9.24 1.50 21.10
N LEU A 138 8.76 2.75 21.14
CA LEU A 138 8.56 3.53 19.92
C LEU A 138 9.84 4.19 19.42
N ARG A 139 10.49 5.02 20.25
CA ARG A 139 11.73 5.74 19.89
C ARG A 139 12.97 5.20 20.58
N SER A 140 12.80 4.46 21.68
CA SER A 140 13.88 3.82 22.43
C SER A 140 13.33 2.58 23.13
N VAL A 141 14.23 1.71 23.60
CA VAL A 141 13.88 0.47 24.32
C VAL A 141 12.89 0.70 25.47
N ARG A 142 12.92 1.88 26.10
CA ARG A 142 12.07 2.24 27.24
C ARG A 142 10.92 3.18 26.89
N ASP A 143 10.90 3.72 25.68
CA ASP A 143 9.89 4.70 25.29
C ASP A 143 8.57 3.99 24.98
N ARG A 144 7.59 4.14 25.88
CA ARG A 144 6.22 3.64 25.72
C ARG A 144 6.16 2.18 25.31
N ALA A 145 7.03 1.39 25.92
CA ALA A 145 7.22 -0.02 25.63
C ALA A 145 6.37 -0.88 26.57
N TRP A 146 5.98 -2.07 26.10
CA TRP A 146 5.44 -3.12 26.96
C TRP A 146 6.60 -4.02 27.48
N PRO A 147 6.55 -4.55 28.72
CA PRO A 147 5.50 -4.38 29.73
C PRO A 147 5.45 -2.97 30.33
N PHE A 148 4.24 -2.52 30.67
CA PHE A 148 4.02 -1.17 31.23
C PHE A 148 4.64 -1.06 32.63
N LYS A 149 5.17 0.12 32.95
CA LYS A 149 5.74 0.40 34.27
C LYS A 149 4.63 0.42 35.32
N ASP A 150 4.61 -0.62 36.14
CA ASP A 150 3.69 -0.81 37.25
C ASP A 150 4.49 -1.12 38.52
N ARG A 151 3.86 -1.09 39.71
CA ARG A 151 4.56 -1.35 40.99
C ARG A 151 5.29 -2.70 41.03
N ASP A 152 4.83 -3.67 40.24
CA ASP A 152 5.38 -5.03 40.17
C ASP A 152 6.36 -5.23 38.99
N HIS A 153 6.46 -4.27 38.06
CA HIS A 153 7.30 -4.36 36.87
C HIS A 153 8.27 -3.16 36.82
N GLY A 154 9.48 -3.37 37.33
CA GLY A 154 10.57 -2.39 37.30
C GLY A 154 11.11 -2.14 35.89
N ASP A 155 11.95 -1.11 35.75
CA ASP A 155 12.50 -0.60 34.47
C ASP A 155 13.38 -1.63 33.69
N ASP A 156 13.58 -2.81 34.27
CA ASP A 156 14.44 -3.90 33.79
C ASP A 156 13.65 -5.00 33.05
N ALA A 157 12.33 -5.04 33.20
CA ALA A 157 11.46 -6.07 32.62
C ALA A 157 11.51 -6.10 31.08
N LEU A 158 11.85 -4.96 30.46
CA LEU A 158 12.01 -4.80 29.01
C LEU A 158 13.19 -5.60 28.41
N ARG A 159 14.17 -6.00 29.23
CA ARG A 159 15.38 -6.67 28.74
C ARG A 159 15.26 -8.20 28.73
N PHE A 160 14.33 -8.77 29.49
CA PHE A 160 14.25 -10.21 29.74
C PHE A 160 13.11 -10.94 29.01
N GLY A 161 12.17 -10.22 28.40
CA GLY A 161 11.01 -10.83 27.72
C GLY A 161 11.23 -11.34 26.29
N PHE A 162 12.37 -11.04 25.66
CA PHE A 162 12.63 -11.33 24.23
C PHE A 162 13.61 -12.46 23.93
N PHE A 163 14.24 -13.05 24.96
CA PHE A 163 15.21 -14.14 24.83
C PHE A 163 14.78 -15.41 25.59
N GLY A 164 13.47 -15.65 25.66
CA GLY A 164 12.88 -16.90 26.16
C GLY A 164 12.18 -17.64 25.04
#